data_AF-X1PUK7-F1
#
_entry.id   AF-X1PUK7-F1
#
_cell.length_a   1.000
_cell.length_b   1.000
_cell.length_c   1.000
_cell.angle_alpha   90.00
_cell.angle_beta   90.00
_cell.angle_gamma   90.00
#
_symmetry.space_group_name_H-M   'P 1'
#
loop_
_entity.id
_entity.type
_entity.pdbx_description
1 polymer ?
#
loop_
_entity_poly.entity_id
_entity_poly.type
_entity_poly.pdbx_seq_one_letter_code
_entity_poly.pdbx_strand_id
1 'polypeptide(L)' 'MTDKYDVEVRLLAITPDAEKLIETAGRLCWDTQDKTGTVPDRIQKWLDVGHESMIEHACATFYIRASRVLTHELVRH' A
#
# COMPACT_ATOMS: atom_id res chain seq x y z
N MET A 1 2.33 29.71 23.94
CA MET A 1 2.12 28.27 24.20
C MET A 1 2.30 27.56 22.88
N THR A 2 3.49 27.01 22.64
CA THR A 2 3.78 26.18 21.47
C THR A 2 3.21 24.80 21.76
N ASP A 3 1.90 24.64 21.53
CA ASP A 3 1.29 23.32 21.51
C ASP A 3 1.96 22.53 20.38
N LYS A 4 2.67 21.47 20.77
CA LYS A 4 3.15 20.44 19.84
C LYS A 4 1.96 19.97 19.03
N TYR A 5 2.07 20.01 17.70
CA TYR A 5 1.12 19.34 16.83
C TYR A 5 1.13 17.85 17.17
N ASP A 6 0.11 17.39 17.90
CA ASP A 6 -0.05 16.01 18.33
C ASP A 6 -0.58 15.18 17.16
N VAL A 7 0.33 14.87 16.24
CA VAL A 7 0.06 13.99 15.10
C VAL A 7 0.14 12.55 15.57
N GLU A 8 -0.92 11.80 15.34
CA GLU A 8 -1.00 10.38 15.64
C GLU A 8 -1.47 9.61 14.41
N VAL A 9 -0.80 8.51 14.11
CA VAL A 9 -1.14 7.61 13.01
C VAL A 9 -1.20 6.20 13.56
N ARG A 10 -2.30 5.50 13.27
CA ARG A 10 -2.48 4.08 13.62
C ARG A 10 -3.03 3.32 12.43
N LEU A 11 -2.43 2.17 12.12
CA LEU A 11 -3.01 1.23 11.17
C LEU A 11 -4.26 0.60 11.80
N LEU A 12 -5.41 0.72 11.13
CA LEU A 12 -6.66 0.12 11.56
C LEU A 12 -6.92 -1.22 10.87
N ALA A 13 -6.62 -1.29 9.57
CA ALA A 13 -6.84 -2.47 8.76
C ALA A 13 -5.88 -2.49 7.57
N ILE A 14 -5.53 -3.68 7.11
CA ILE A 14 -4.81 -3.94 5.87
C ILE A 14 -5.36 -5.22 5.25
N THR A 15 -5.35 -5.31 3.91
CA THR A 15 -5.65 -6.56 3.22
C THR A 15 -4.79 -7.69 3.79
N PRO A 16 -5.38 -8.82 4.24
CA PRO A 16 -4.61 -9.96 4.71
C PRO A 16 -3.64 -10.47 3.65
N ASP A 17 -2.41 -10.76 4.05
CA ASP A 17 -1.35 -11.24 3.15
C ASP A 17 -1.15 -10.34 1.89
N ALA A 18 -1.28 -9.02 2.05
CA ALA A 18 -1.29 -8.04 0.96
C ALA A 18 -0.21 -8.28 -0.11
N GLU A 19 1.05 -8.45 0.28
CA GLU A 19 2.15 -8.68 -0.67
C GLU A 19 1.97 -9.96 -1.48
N LYS A 20 1.51 -11.05 -0.85
CA LYS A 20 1.22 -12.31 -1.54
C LYS A 20 0.06 -12.14 -2.53
N LEU A 21 -0.97 -11.36 -2.17
CA LEU A 21 -2.08 -11.06 -3.07
C LEU A 21 -1.61 -10.24 -4.28
N ILE A 22 -0.80 -9.20 -4.06
CA ILE A 22 -0.20 -8.39 -5.12
C ILE A 22 0.65 -9.27 -6.05
N GLU A 23 1.50 -10.14 -5.50
CA GLU A 23 2.30 -11.08 -6.28
C GLU A 23 1.43 -12.03 -7.10
N THR A 24 0.38 -12.57 -6.49
CA THR A 24 -0.57 -13.48 -7.15
C THR A 24 -1.27 -12.79 -8.31
N ALA A 25 -1.73 -11.55 -8.13
CA ALA A 25 -2.38 -10.77 -9.18
C ALA A 25 -1.45 -10.51 -10.37
N GLY A 26 -0.22 -10.06 -10.12
CA GLY A 26 0.75 -9.87 -11.21
C GLY A 26 1.11 -11.17 -11.93
N ARG A 27 1.26 -12.29 -11.20
CA ARG A 27 1.58 -13.60 -11.81
C ARG A 27 0.44 -14.16 -12.65
N LEU A 28 -0.80 -13.88 -12.27
CA LEU A 28 -1.98 -14.26 -13.04
C LEU A 28 -1.97 -13.64 -14.44
N CYS A 29 -1.45 -12.43 -14.60
CA CYS A 29 -1.34 -11.76 -15.91
C CYS A 29 -0.40 -12.48 -16.90
N TRP A 30 0.52 -13.32 -16.41
CA TRP A 30 1.50 -14.05 -17.22
C TRP A 30 1.45 -15.56 -17.03
N ASP A 31 0.43 -16.09 -16.35
CA ASP A 31 0.31 -17.53 -16.06
C ASP A 31 1.56 -18.12 -15.39
N THR A 32 2.09 -17.41 -14.37
CA THR A 32 3.31 -17.82 -13.62
C THR A 32 3.04 -18.00 -12.13
N GLN A 33 1.82 -18.41 -11.78
CA GLN A 33 1.35 -18.52 -10.39
C GLN A 33 2.11 -19.59 -9.59
N ASP A 34 2.68 -20.59 -10.27
CA ASP A 34 3.57 -21.62 -9.71
C ASP A 34 4.81 -21.04 -9.00
N LYS A 35 5.21 -19.82 -9.36
CA LYS A 35 6.38 -19.13 -8.80
C LYS A 35 6.06 -18.16 -7.65
N THR A 36 4.81 -18.11 -7.19
CA THR A 36 4.39 -17.19 -6.10
C THR A 36 5.17 -17.46 -4.81
N GLY A 37 5.75 -16.42 -4.20
CA GLY A 37 6.57 -16.51 -2.99
C GLY A 37 7.97 -17.07 -3.21
N THR A 38 8.35 -17.43 -4.44
CA THR A 38 9.67 -18.03 -4.74
C THR A 38 10.71 -17.03 -5.20
N VAL A 39 10.27 -15.85 -5.66
CA VAL A 39 11.15 -14.85 -6.25
C VAL A 39 11.24 -13.62 -5.35
N PRO A 40 12.39 -13.36 -4.71
CA PRO A 40 12.54 -12.19 -3.87
C PRO A 40 12.37 -10.90 -4.69
N ASP A 41 11.86 -9.87 -4.01
CA ASP A 41 11.69 -8.51 -4.53
C ASP A 41 10.85 -8.44 -5.82
N ARG A 42 9.91 -9.37 -6.00
CA ARG A 42 9.12 -9.44 -7.24
C ARG A 42 8.26 -8.21 -7.44
N ILE A 43 7.62 -7.74 -6.38
CA ILE A 43 6.79 -6.53 -6.40
C ILE A 43 7.65 -5.33 -6.78
N GLN A 44 8.81 -5.15 -6.13
CA GLN A 44 9.73 -4.04 -6.40
C GLN A 44 10.18 -4.01 -7.87
N LYS A 45 10.58 -5.15 -8.43
CA LYS A 45 10.99 -5.23 -9.85
C LYS A 45 9.88 -4.87 -10.84
N TRP A 46 8.62 -5.11 -10.47
CA TRP A 46 7.50 -4.70 -11.29
C TRP A 46 7.21 -3.21 -11.19
N LEU A 47 7.34 -2.62 -10.01
CA LEU A 47 7.28 -1.17 -9.82
C LEU A 47 8.37 -0.46 -10.63
N ASP A 48 9.59 -1.01 -10.66
CA ASP A 48 10.72 -0.43 -11.42
C ASP A 48 10.45 -0.31 -12.93
N VAL A 49 9.56 -1.16 -13.47
CA VAL A 49 9.19 -1.16 -14.89
C VAL A 49 7.82 -0.53 -15.16
N GLY A 50 7.21 0.10 -14.15
CA GLY A 50 5.92 0.77 -14.26
C GLY A 50 4.71 -0.18 -14.34
N HIS A 51 4.89 -1.46 -14.01
CA HIS A 51 3.77 -2.37 -13.85
C HIS A 51 3.24 -2.23 -12.43
N GLU A 52 2.41 -1.21 -12.19
CA GLU A 52 1.96 -0.83 -10.85
C GLU A 52 0.54 -1.33 -10.52
N SER A 53 -0.29 -1.63 -11.52
CA SER A 53 -1.73 -1.91 -11.35
C SER A 53 -2.05 -3.03 -10.35
N MET A 54 -1.14 -3.98 -10.12
CA MET A 54 -1.37 -5.06 -9.14
C MET A 54 -1.33 -4.59 -7.69
N ILE A 55 -0.68 -3.46 -7.37
CA ILE A 55 -0.68 -2.95 -5.99
C ILE A 55 -2.08 -2.46 -5.57
N GLU A 56 -2.93 -2.14 -6.55
CA GLU A 56 -4.32 -1.73 -6.35
C GLU A 56 -5.20 -2.86 -5.78
N HIS A 57 -4.74 -4.12 -5.81
CA HIS A 57 -5.45 -5.24 -5.17
C HIS A 57 -5.32 -5.25 -3.64
N ALA A 58 -4.42 -4.46 -3.06
CA ALA A 58 -4.26 -4.32 -1.63
C ALA A 58 -4.69 -2.93 -1.15
N CYS A 59 -5.28 -2.86 0.03
CA CYS A 59 -5.66 -1.61 0.67
C CYS A 59 -5.22 -1.58 2.13
N ALA A 60 -4.95 -0.37 2.63
CA ALA A 60 -4.65 -0.11 4.04
C ALA A 60 -5.48 1.08 4.52
N THR A 61 -6.02 0.96 5.72
CA THR A 61 -6.83 2.00 6.37
C THR A 61 -6.13 2.48 7.62
N PHE A 62 -5.98 3.80 7.75
CA PHE A 62 -5.32 4.43 8.89
C PHE A 62 -6.28 5.35 9.64
N TYR A 63 -6.16 5.37 10.97
CA TYR A 63 -6.62 6.46 11.80
C TYR A 63 -5.54 7.55 11.80
N ILE A 64 -5.94 8.79 11.50
CA ILE A 64 -5.04 9.94 11.50
C ILE A 64 -5.66 11.05 12.34
N ARG A 65 -4.93 11.49 13.37
CA ARG A 65 -5.23 12.71 14.15
C ARG A 65 -4.26 13.80 13.73
N ALA A 66 -4.78 14.92 13.24
CA ALA A 66 -3.98 15.99 12.66
C ALA A 66 -4.71 17.34 12.73
N SER A 67 -4.02 18.41 12.30
CA SER A 67 -4.62 19.74 12.18
C SER A 67 -5.62 19.82 11.03
N ARG A 68 -6.57 20.75 11.12
CA ARG A 68 -7.55 21.01 10.04
C ARG A 68 -6.89 21.44 8.73
N VAL A 69 -5.81 22.21 8.81
CA VAL A 69 -5.08 22.67 7.62
C VAL A 69 -4.46 21.47 6.89
N LEU A 70 -3.91 20.50 7.64
CA LEU A 70 -3.41 19.27 7.06
C LEU A 70 -4.52 18.47 6.36
N THR A 71 -5.68 18.32 7.00
CA THR A 71 -6.76 17.52 6.42
C THR A 71 -7.38 18.16 5.16
N HIS A 72 -7.31 19.49 4.99
CA HIS A 72 -7.75 20.16 3.76
C HIS A 72 -6.91 19.79 2.53
N GLU A 73 -5.58 19.61 2.70
CA GLU A 73 -4.72 19.14 1.62
C GLU A 73 -4.82 17.63 1.44
N LEU A 74 -4.95 16.87 2.53
CA LEU A 74 -5.02 15.41 2.49
C LEU A 74 -6.18 14.87 1.63
N VAL A 75 -7.35 15.50 1.67
CA VAL A 75 -8.54 15.05 0.91
C VAL A 75 -8.52 15.40 -0.58
N ARG A 76 -7.37 15.83 -1.12
CA ARG A 76 -7.19 16.20 -2.53
C ARG A 76 -6.59 15.10 -3.40
N HIS A 77 -6.07 14.05 -2.77
CA HIS A 77 -5.68 12.80 -3.43
C HIS A 77 -6.91 11.99 -3.82
#